data_AF-A0A959FEA1-F1
#
_entry.id   AF-A0A959FEA1-F1
#
_cell.length_a   1.000
_cell.length_b   1.000
_cell.length_c   1.000
_cell.angle_alpha   90.00
_cell.angle_beta   90.00
_cell.angle_gamma   90.00
#
_symmetry.space_group_name_H-M   'P 1'
#
loop_
_entity.id
_entity.type
_entity.pdbx_description
1 polymer ?
#
loop_
_entity_poly.entity_id
_entity_poly.type
_entity_poly.pdbx_seq_one_letter_code
_entity_poly.pdbx_strand_id
1 'polypeptide(L)'
;MSQPNVHIHLTCIYAYKDLFIQQNLSSHLERLHLEEQLDAVRFMEVNEEAFAEHRFPKEVRESDIYLILLSPHLMATPFAHSAYLKKVIAAHQFGNVKLLPILVADGDYSKTILGRMERLHSNELPLKNTSEFSLEANMTLLVEELKMVIIDWMDKKQELVARWEEAREEDERQYYENFLKDYPHSIYREAAQKRYNELKEDELWRTAKIMDNVHHYYLYLRDSPLQLKRVDAINRITEIEQDEQVGRDDSLQSDSLPMLFDYKVRFPNGSAVSDVNKRIKKLEEDRLNHLDEPEYIKTEAYYLQYLAYEKLNKDELLSLRLMLNYAANLLSKSRRVSGAVSSSQMTMVVIGFLGISTSAYTLGPLIRYAVDGVLSFQPFVYFVCCVAGFFLAARAYIGYRIAAKDAEFCELTANALKRSLVTIKIHSIDHDYRELFQETSALIRIDKSYDKLSADSVLTYLFGRSAKGSVKQEEVIKKLPLPLKG
;
A
#
# COMPACT_ATOMS: atom_id res chain seq x y z
N MET A 1 35.22 18.90 5.79
CA MET A 1 33.80 19.23 5.58
C MET A 1 33.46 20.35 6.54
N SER A 2 32.91 21.47 6.07
CA SER A 2 32.44 22.55 6.96
C SER A 2 31.30 21.99 7.80
N GLN A 3 31.34 22.15 9.12
CA GLN A 3 30.23 21.75 9.98
C GLN A 3 28.96 22.50 9.53
N PRO A 4 27.80 21.83 9.47
CA PRO A 4 26.55 22.51 9.13
C PRO A 4 26.30 23.62 10.16
N ASN A 5 26.18 24.86 9.70
CA ASN A 5 25.81 25.97 10.56
C ASN A 5 24.40 25.72 11.09
N VAL A 6 24.28 25.41 12.37
CA VAL A 6 22.99 25.22 13.03
C VAL A 6 22.42 26.57 13.37
N HIS A 7 21.32 26.88 12.69
CA HIS A 7 20.66 28.16 12.84
C HIS A 7 19.61 28.12 13.97
N ILE A 8 19.59 29.12 14.86
CA ILE A 8 18.61 29.29 15.95
C ILE A 8 17.69 30.47 15.67
N HIS A 9 16.40 30.18 15.60
CA HIS A 9 15.35 31.19 15.50
C HIS A 9 14.65 31.40 16.84
N LEU A 10 14.58 32.65 17.28
CA LEU A 10 13.91 33.05 18.51
C LEU A 10 12.64 33.86 18.19
N THR A 11 11.51 33.48 18.77
CA THR A 11 10.27 34.28 18.73
C THR A 11 9.92 34.77 20.14
N CYS A 12 9.78 36.08 20.30
CA CYS A 12 9.28 36.71 21.52
C CYS A 12 7.79 37.05 21.36
N ILE A 13 6.96 36.48 22.24
CA ILE A 13 5.51 36.64 22.26
C ILE A 13 5.12 37.54 23.42
N TYR A 14 4.35 38.59 23.14
CA TYR A 14 3.98 39.59 24.14
C TYR A 14 2.60 40.20 23.85
N ALA A 15 1.95 40.77 24.87
CA ALA A 15 0.74 41.55 24.66
C ALA A 15 1.10 43.00 24.29
N TYR A 16 0.24 43.70 23.54
CA TYR A 16 0.45 45.11 23.17
C TYR A 16 0.79 46.01 24.37
N LYS A 17 0.16 45.76 25.53
CA LYS A 17 0.41 46.52 26.77
C LYS A 17 1.80 46.32 27.38
N ASP A 18 2.54 45.31 26.91
CA ASP A 18 3.91 45.00 27.33
C ASP A 18 4.95 45.48 26.30
N LEU A 19 4.55 46.29 25.32
CA LEU A 19 5.42 46.81 24.24
C LEU A 19 6.70 47.48 24.78
N PHE A 20 6.59 48.26 25.86
CA PHE A 20 7.76 48.91 26.46
C PHE A 20 8.82 47.90 26.94
N ILE A 21 8.39 46.78 27.53
CA ILE A 21 9.28 45.72 28.00
C ILE A 21 9.90 44.99 26.80
N GLN A 22 9.10 44.74 25.76
CA GLN A 22 9.59 44.15 24.53
C GLN A 22 10.64 45.03 23.84
N GLN A 23 10.44 46.35 23.76
CA GLN A 23 11.38 47.28 23.13
C GLN A 23 12.74 47.28 23.83
N ASN A 24 12.74 47.29 25.18
CA ASN A 24 13.97 47.15 25.95
C ASN A 24 14.61 45.78 25.70
N LEU A 25 13.84 44.70 25.73
CA LEU A 25 14.38 43.36 25.43
C LEU A 25 14.93 43.26 24.00
N SER A 26 14.36 43.97 23.02
CA SER A 26 14.78 43.89 21.62
C SER A 26 16.19 44.42 21.38
N SER A 27 16.59 45.52 22.01
CA SER A 27 17.95 46.05 21.86
C SER A 27 19.01 45.07 22.39
N HIS A 28 18.69 44.36 23.48
CA HIS A 28 19.58 43.33 24.02
C HIS A 28 19.60 42.06 23.16
N LEU A 29 18.47 41.63 22.61
CA LEU A 29 18.41 40.48 21.69
C LEU A 29 19.09 40.75 20.34
N GLU A 30 19.05 42.00 19.84
CA GLU A 30 19.77 42.41 18.64
C GLU A 30 21.28 42.23 18.80
N ARG A 31 21.81 42.43 20.00
CA ARG A 31 23.22 42.15 20.28
C ARG A 31 23.56 40.67 20.08
N LEU A 32 22.72 39.74 20.57
CA LEU A 32 22.93 38.31 20.35
C LEU A 32 22.85 37.93 18.86
N HIS A 33 22.00 38.61 18.10
CA HIS A 33 21.93 38.45 16.64
C HIS A 33 23.20 38.96 15.94
N LEU A 34 23.73 40.12 16.32
CA LEU A 34 24.98 40.68 15.80
C LEU A 34 26.21 39.85 16.19
N GLU A 35 26.17 39.17 17.34
CA GLU A 35 27.18 38.19 17.77
C GLU A 35 27.03 36.83 17.06
N GLU A 36 26.14 36.70 16.06
CA GLU A 36 25.85 35.49 15.29
C GLU A 36 25.37 34.29 16.14
N GLN A 37 24.84 34.55 17.34
CA GLN A 37 24.29 33.50 18.21
C GLN A 37 22.82 33.19 17.91
N LEU A 38 22.13 34.13 17.26
CA LEU A 38 20.76 33.99 16.78
C LEU A 38 20.73 34.39 15.30
N ASP A 39 20.08 33.60 14.45
CA ASP A 39 19.96 33.95 13.03
C ASP A 39 18.77 34.83 12.73
N ALA A 40 17.72 34.68 13.54
CA ALA A 40 16.52 35.50 13.42
C ALA A 40 15.89 35.71 14.80
N VAL A 41 15.54 36.96 15.07
CA VAL A 41 14.70 37.35 16.20
C VAL A 41 13.39 37.88 15.64
N ARG A 42 12.27 37.27 16.05
CA ARG A 42 10.93 37.68 15.66
C ARG A 42 10.17 38.14 16.89
N PHE A 43 9.44 39.24 16.75
CA PHE A 43 8.53 39.74 17.76
C PHE A 43 7.09 39.52 17.30
N MET A 44 6.32 38.79 18.11
CA MET A 44 4.92 38.46 17.83
C MET A 44 4.03 39.14 18.86
N GLU A 45 3.42 40.24 18.44
CA GLU A 45 2.41 40.94 19.23
C GLU A 45 1.10 40.14 19.23
N VAL A 46 0.57 39.92 20.42
CA VAL A 46 -0.77 39.35 20.62
C VAL A 46 -1.72 40.50 20.88
N ASN A 47 -2.53 40.83 19.87
CA ASN A 47 -3.69 41.69 20.00
C ASN A 47 -4.99 40.89 19.82
N GLU A 48 -6.11 41.41 20.34
CA GLU A 48 -7.40 40.71 20.31
C GLU A 48 -7.94 40.57 18.87
N GLU A 49 -7.69 41.56 18.02
CA GLU A 49 -8.18 41.63 16.64
C GLU A 49 -7.52 40.58 15.73
N ALA A 50 -6.20 40.43 15.78
CA ALA A 50 -5.45 39.43 14.99
C ALA A 50 -5.81 38.00 15.40
N PHE A 51 -6.19 37.79 16.66
CA PHE A 51 -6.69 36.51 17.13
C PHE A 51 -8.07 36.18 16.55
N ALA A 52 -8.99 37.16 16.55
CA ALA A 52 -10.34 36.99 16.01
C ALA A 52 -10.31 36.64 14.51
N GLU A 53 -9.38 37.23 13.76
CA GLU A 53 -9.26 37.01 12.32
C GLU A 53 -8.55 35.69 11.93
N HIS A 54 -8.16 34.84 12.90
CA HIS A 54 -7.41 33.60 12.66
C HIS A 54 -6.12 33.81 11.84
N ARG A 55 -5.53 35.01 11.88
CA ARG A 55 -4.41 35.42 11.03
C ARG A 55 -3.04 34.92 11.51
N PHE A 56 -2.98 33.89 12.35
CA PHE A 56 -1.70 33.24 12.59
C PHE A 56 -1.23 32.64 11.26
N PRO A 57 -0.06 33.05 10.75
CA PRO A 57 0.42 32.54 9.49
C PRO A 57 0.44 31.01 9.55
N LYS A 58 -0.21 30.33 8.60
CA LYS A 58 -0.02 28.87 8.43
C LYS A 58 1.46 28.52 8.22
N GLU A 59 2.26 29.52 7.86
CA GLU A 59 3.69 29.49 7.60
C GLU A 59 4.55 30.02 8.75
N VAL A 60 4.07 30.05 10.00
CA VAL A 60 4.98 30.32 11.13
C VAL A 60 6.03 29.20 11.14
N ARG A 61 7.20 29.51 10.54
CA ARG A 61 8.43 28.74 10.69
C ARG A 61 8.59 28.47 12.18
N GLU A 62 8.68 27.19 12.51
CA GLU A 62 8.81 26.75 13.89
C GLU A 62 10.08 27.39 14.45
N SER A 63 9.93 28.35 15.37
CA SER A 63 11.06 28.91 16.09
C SER A 63 11.61 27.85 17.02
N ASP A 64 12.93 27.86 17.18
CA ASP A 64 13.62 26.94 18.09
C ASP A 64 13.36 27.32 19.54
N ILE A 65 13.30 28.63 19.81
CA ILE A 65 13.07 29.18 21.15
C ILE A 65 11.90 30.15 21.11
N TYR A 66 10.99 30.00 22.06
CA TYR A 66 9.88 30.92 22.29
C TYR A 66 10.05 31.60 23.64
N LEU A 67 10.27 32.91 23.64
CA LEU A 67 10.19 33.74 24.84
C LEU A 67 8.74 34.21 24.99
N ILE A 68 8.12 33.98 26.15
CA ILE A 68 6.76 34.46 26.42
C ILE A 68 6.81 35.49 27.54
N LEU A 69 6.45 36.74 27.22
CA LEU A 69 6.28 37.80 28.21
C LEU A 69 4.99 37.58 29.00
N LEU A 70 5.11 36.83 30.10
CA LEU A 70 4.02 36.44 30.98
C LEU A 70 3.56 37.64 31.82
N SER A 71 2.43 38.22 31.43
CA SER A 71 1.78 39.34 32.12
C SER A 71 0.28 39.05 32.29
N PRO A 72 -0.43 39.79 33.19
CA PRO A 72 -1.88 39.68 33.29
C PRO A 72 -2.56 40.09 31.98
N HIS A 73 -1.93 40.99 31.21
CA HIS A 73 -2.44 41.44 29.93
C HIS A 73 -2.39 40.33 28.88
N LEU A 74 -1.28 39.60 28.78
CA LEU A 74 -1.18 38.45 27.88
C LEU A 74 -2.14 37.35 28.27
N MET A 75 -2.26 37.05 29.57
CA MET A 75 -3.16 36.01 30.09
C MET A 75 -4.65 36.35 29.89
N ALA A 76 -5.00 37.64 29.78
CA ALA A 76 -6.36 38.07 29.47
C ALA A 76 -6.72 37.92 27.98
N THR A 77 -5.73 37.72 27.09
CA THR A 77 -5.99 37.56 25.65
C THR A 77 -6.46 36.13 25.30
N PRO A 78 -7.14 35.94 24.17
CA PRO A 78 -7.49 34.60 23.66
C PRO A 78 -6.28 33.68 23.42
N PHE A 79 -5.06 34.23 23.30
CA PHE A 79 -3.83 33.46 23.07
C PHE A 79 -3.58 32.39 24.13
N ALA A 80 -3.86 32.69 25.40
CA ALA A 80 -3.65 31.77 26.52
C ALA A 80 -4.43 30.45 26.37
N HIS A 81 -5.51 30.45 25.58
CA HIS A 81 -6.35 29.28 25.32
C HIS A 81 -6.26 28.76 23.88
N SER A 82 -5.39 29.36 23.07
CA SER A 82 -5.31 29.08 21.64
C SER A 82 -4.76 27.69 21.31
N ALA A 83 -5.19 27.16 20.16
CA ALA A 83 -4.60 25.94 19.60
C ALA A 83 -3.10 26.10 19.29
N TYR A 84 -2.68 27.32 18.94
CA TYR A 84 -1.29 27.65 18.67
C TYR A 84 -0.41 27.46 19.92
N LEU A 85 -0.77 28.09 21.05
CA LEU A 85 -0.02 27.94 22.30
C LEU A 85 0.01 26.47 22.75
N LYS A 86 -1.10 25.74 22.61
CA LYS A 86 -1.13 24.30 22.89
C LYS A 86 -0.15 23.51 22.01
N LYS A 87 -0.03 23.85 20.72
CA LYS A 87 0.96 23.24 19.81
C LYS A 87 2.39 23.54 20.27
N VAL A 88 2.69 24.79 20.64
CA VAL A 88 4.03 25.18 21.13
C VAL A 88 4.37 24.48 22.44
N ILE A 89 3.44 24.41 23.38
CA ILE A 89 3.60 23.68 24.65
C ILE A 89 3.86 22.18 24.38
N ALA A 90 3.09 21.56 23.49
CA ALA A 90 3.30 20.16 23.13
C ALA A 90 4.69 19.96 22.49
N ALA A 91 5.07 20.80 21.54
CA ALA A 91 6.40 20.77 20.93
C ALA A 91 7.52 20.94 21.97
N HIS A 92 7.31 21.76 23.00
CA HIS A 92 8.25 21.91 24.10
C HIS A 92 8.39 20.65 24.95
N GLN A 93 7.27 20.01 25.30
CA GLN A 93 7.27 18.75 26.04
C GLN A 93 7.97 17.63 25.26
N PHE A 94 7.91 17.69 23.94
CA PHE A 94 8.60 16.76 23.04
C PHE A 94 10.06 17.11 22.76
N GLY A 95 10.59 18.22 23.31
CA GLY A 95 11.97 18.64 23.09
C GLY A 95 12.23 19.18 21.68
N ASN A 96 11.20 19.56 20.94
CA ASN A 96 11.34 20.15 19.60
C ASN A 96 11.53 21.67 19.63
N VAL A 97 11.06 22.33 20.70
CA VAL A 97 11.24 23.77 20.91
C VAL A 97 11.53 24.05 22.39
N LYS A 98 12.27 25.12 22.71
CA LYS A 98 12.41 25.59 24.10
C LYS A 98 11.42 26.72 24.35
N LEU A 99 10.54 26.54 25.34
CA LEU A 99 9.58 27.56 25.76
C LEU A 99 10.05 28.18 27.07
N LEU A 100 10.26 29.50 27.09
CA LEU A 100 10.81 30.25 28.23
C LEU A 100 9.86 31.39 28.62
N PRO A 101 9.05 31.22 29.67
CA PRO A 101 8.23 32.30 30.19
C PRO A 101 9.06 33.31 30.99
N ILE A 102 8.94 34.59 30.65
CA ILE A 102 9.53 35.75 31.31
C ILE A 102 8.44 36.47 32.10
N LEU A 103 8.60 36.65 33.41
CA LEU A 103 7.61 37.23 34.30
C LEU A 103 7.67 38.76 34.21
N VAL A 104 6.69 39.36 33.54
CA VAL A 104 6.69 40.82 33.35
C VAL A 104 6.08 41.56 34.54
N ALA A 105 4.98 41.05 35.10
CA ALA A 105 4.28 41.68 36.21
C ALA A 105 3.72 40.66 37.19
N ASP A 106 3.51 41.07 38.44
CA ASP A 106 2.92 40.25 39.49
C ASP A 106 1.58 39.64 39.07
N GLY A 107 1.36 38.38 39.44
CA GLY A 107 0.11 37.67 39.21
C GLY A 107 0.16 36.22 39.73
N ASP A 108 -1.01 35.65 40.02
CA ASP A 108 -1.14 34.23 40.35
C ASP A 108 -1.12 33.36 39.07
N TYR A 109 0.08 33.11 38.55
CA TYR A 109 0.28 32.23 37.38
C TYR A 109 0.39 30.76 37.75
N SER A 110 0.43 30.40 39.04
CA SER A 110 0.66 29.03 39.52
C SER A 110 -0.34 28.00 38.96
N LYS A 111 -1.55 28.47 38.62
CA LYS A 111 -2.64 27.65 38.07
C LYS A 111 -2.56 27.47 36.56
N THR A 112 -1.74 28.25 35.89
CA THR A 112 -1.57 28.24 34.42
C THR A 112 -0.48 27.25 34.02
N ILE A 113 -0.55 26.69 32.80
CA ILE A 113 0.50 25.80 32.30
C ILE A 113 1.84 26.55 32.19
N LEU A 114 1.83 27.78 31.66
CA LEU A 114 3.01 28.63 31.52
C LEU A 114 3.66 28.97 32.86
N GLY A 115 2.86 29.23 33.89
CA GLY A 115 3.39 29.55 35.22
C GLY A 115 4.08 28.39 35.93
N ARG A 116 3.84 27.14 35.49
CA ARG A 116 4.47 25.91 36.00
C ARG A 116 5.72 25.47 35.22
N MET A 117 6.01 26.13 34.11
CA MET A 117 7.19 25.82 33.30
C MET A 117 8.46 26.35 33.96
N GLU A 118 9.59 25.73 33.61
CA GLU A 118 10.92 26.18 34.01
C GLU A 118 11.15 27.62 33.56
N ARG A 119 11.68 28.44 34.48
CA ARG A 119 11.99 29.86 34.25
C ARG A 119 13.50 30.06 34.31
N LEU A 120 13.95 31.15 33.71
CA LEU A 120 15.30 31.67 33.93
C LEU A 120 15.47 32.07 35.40
N HIS A 121 16.67 31.91 35.96
CA HIS A 121 16.93 32.16 37.39
C HIS A 121 16.81 33.65 37.71
N SER A 122 17.29 34.51 36.82
CA SER A 122 17.09 35.96 36.84
C SER A 122 15.62 36.41 36.83
N ASN A 123 14.69 35.50 36.53
CA ASN A 123 13.27 35.77 36.34
C ASN A 123 12.38 35.29 37.51
N GLU A 124 12.95 35.17 38.71
CA GLU A 124 12.18 34.89 39.93
C GLU A 124 11.30 36.08 40.37
N LEU A 125 11.71 37.31 40.05
CA LEU A 125 10.97 38.54 40.37
C LEU A 125 10.42 39.21 39.10
N PRO A 126 9.21 39.79 39.14
CA PRO A 126 8.64 40.47 37.98
C PRO A 126 9.41 41.73 37.58
N LEU A 127 9.62 41.88 36.27
CA LEU A 127 10.38 43.00 35.70
C LEU A 127 9.75 44.38 35.94
N LYS A 128 8.43 44.49 36.07
CA LYS A 128 7.74 45.79 36.19
C LYS A 128 7.88 46.46 37.56
N ASN A 129 8.34 45.74 38.58
CA ASN A 129 8.47 46.27 39.94
C ASN A 129 9.83 46.89 40.23
N THR A 130 10.72 46.96 39.23
CA THR A 130 12.07 47.47 39.40
C THR A 130 12.17 48.94 38.99
N SER A 131 13.10 49.69 39.60
CA SER A 131 13.45 51.02 39.12
C SER A 131 14.02 50.92 37.69
N GLU A 132 13.95 51.96 36.88
CA GLU A 132 14.48 51.94 35.50
C GLU A 132 15.94 51.46 35.44
N PHE A 133 16.79 51.90 36.38
CA PHE A 133 18.18 51.44 36.48
C PHE A 133 18.28 49.94 36.80
N SER A 134 17.36 49.41 37.58
CA SER A 134 17.29 47.98 37.89
C SER A 134 16.65 47.16 36.76
N LEU A 135 15.81 47.74 35.92
CA LEU A 135 15.26 47.07 34.74
C LEU A 135 16.38 46.72 33.74
N GLU A 136 17.26 47.67 33.43
CA GLU A 136 18.37 47.45 32.49
C GLU A 136 19.38 46.41 32.99
N ALA A 137 19.71 46.46 34.28
CA ALA A 137 20.56 45.44 34.92
C ALA A 137 19.91 44.05 34.86
N ASN A 138 18.59 43.96 35.12
CA ASN A 138 17.86 42.69 35.05
C ASN A 138 17.77 42.15 33.63
N MET A 139 17.57 43.02 32.62
CA MET A 139 17.58 42.62 31.21
C MET A 139 18.93 42.06 30.79
N THR A 140 20.02 42.69 31.24
CA THR A 140 21.38 42.21 30.97
C THR A 140 21.60 40.81 31.54
N LEU A 141 21.22 40.57 32.80
CA LEU A 141 21.31 39.24 33.43
C LEU A 141 20.45 38.21 32.71
N LEU A 142 19.22 38.57 32.34
CA LEU A 142 18.30 37.70 31.60
C LEU A 142 18.89 37.28 30.25
N VAL A 143 19.54 38.20 29.55
CA VAL A 143 20.13 37.95 28.23
C VAL A 143 21.38 37.06 28.34
N GLU A 144 22.20 37.22 29.37
CA GLU A 144 23.32 36.31 29.65
C GLU A 144 22.83 34.90 29.99
N GLU A 145 21.77 34.75 30.78
CA GLU A 145 21.17 33.43 31.03
C GLU A 145 20.55 32.83 29.76
N LEU A 146 19.86 33.65 28.96
CA LEU A 146 19.31 33.23 27.67
C LEU A 146 20.42 32.77 26.71
N LYS A 147 21.57 33.44 26.70
CA LYS A 147 22.75 33.06 25.93
C LYS A 147 23.22 31.65 26.29
N MET A 148 23.25 31.31 27.58
CA MET A 148 23.57 29.94 28.01
C MET A 148 22.53 28.91 27.54
N VAL A 149 21.24 29.26 27.57
CA VAL A 149 20.17 28.38 27.05
C VAL A 149 20.26 28.21 25.54
N ILE A 150 20.62 29.26 24.80
CA ILE A 150 20.83 29.20 23.35
C ILE A 150 21.99 28.25 23.03
N ILE A 151 23.11 28.33 23.75
CA ILE A 151 24.28 27.45 23.55
C ILE A 151 23.90 25.98 23.82
N ASP A 152 23.27 25.67 24.96
CA ASP A 152 22.81 24.30 25.26
C ASP A 152 21.84 23.77 24.20
N TRP A 153 20.95 24.64 23.69
CA TRP A 153 20.01 24.27 22.65
C TRP A 153 20.68 24.06 21.29
N MET A 154 21.68 24.88 20.95
CA MET A 154 22.50 24.70 19.75
C MET A 154 23.22 23.36 19.78
N ASP A 155 23.85 23.00 20.90
CA ASP A 155 24.57 21.73 21.04
C ASP A 155 23.63 20.54 20.85
N LYS A 156 22.45 20.56 21.48
CA LYS A 156 21.42 19.52 21.31
C LYS A 156 20.93 19.42 19.87
N LYS A 157 20.72 20.56 19.20
CA LYS A 157 20.28 20.58 17.81
C LYS A 157 21.38 20.11 16.86
N GLN A 158 22.63 20.46 17.13
CA GLN A 158 23.81 19.94 16.41
C GLN A 158 23.93 18.44 16.58
N GLU A 159 23.78 17.90 17.79
CA GLU A 159 23.79 16.47 18.04
C GLU A 159 22.67 15.76 17.29
N LEU A 160 21.44 16.28 17.34
CA LEU A 160 20.30 15.76 16.59
C LEU A 160 20.58 15.71 15.08
N VAL A 161 21.10 16.80 14.51
CA VAL A 161 21.43 16.89 13.08
C VAL A 161 22.55 15.91 12.73
N ALA A 162 23.61 15.85 13.53
CA ALA A 162 24.72 14.93 13.32
C ALA A 162 24.26 13.46 13.36
N ARG A 163 23.40 13.09 14.32
CA ARG A 163 22.81 11.74 14.41
C ARG A 163 21.91 11.40 13.22
N TRP A 164 21.18 12.39 12.71
CA TRP A 164 20.37 12.23 11.51
C TRP A 164 21.23 12.06 10.27
N GLU A 165 22.30 12.86 10.13
CA GLU A 165 23.26 12.75 9.03
C GLU A 165 24.00 11.41 9.07
N GLU A 166 24.45 10.96 10.25
CA GLU A 166 25.03 9.62 10.47
C GLU A 166 24.09 8.53 9.96
N ALA A 167 22.82 8.56 10.36
CA ALA A 167 21.84 7.57 9.89
C ALA A 167 21.61 7.60 8.37
N ARG A 168 21.68 8.79 7.76
CA ARG A 168 21.54 8.96 6.31
C ARG A 168 22.78 8.54 5.52
N GLU A 169 23.97 8.75 6.06
CA GLU A 169 25.24 8.40 5.42
C GLU A 169 25.44 6.89 5.43
N GLU A 170 25.19 6.23 6.56
CA GLU A 170 25.31 4.78 6.70
C GLU A 170 24.17 4.05 5.96
N ASP A 171 22.97 4.62 5.95
CA ASP A 171 21.79 4.12 5.26
C ASP A 171 21.43 2.64 5.59
N GLU A 172 21.74 2.20 6.81
CA GLU A 172 21.38 0.88 7.31
C GLU A 172 20.20 0.94 8.30
N ARG A 173 19.39 -0.13 8.33
CA ARG A 173 18.18 -0.22 9.16
C ARG A 173 18.44 0.11 10.64
N GLN A 174 19.57 -0.36 11.18
CA GLN A 174 19.91 -0.21 12.59
C GLN A 174 20.13 1.27 12.99
N TYR A 175 20.71 2.10 12.12
CA TYR A 175 20.94 3.51 12.44
C TYR A 175 19.64 4.29 12.50
N TYR A 176 18.71 4.05 11.56
CA TYR A 176 17.38 4.67 11.64
C TYR A 176 16.57 4.17 12.84
N GLU A 177 16.70 2.89 13.22
CA GLU A 177 16.06 2.34 14.41
C GLU A 177 16.56 3.03 15.69
N ASN A 178 17.87 3.15 15.85
CA ASN A 178 18.49 3.87 16.96
C ASN A 178 18.06 5.34 16.98
N PHE A 179 18.09 6.01 15.83
CA PHE A 179 17.66 7.39 15.71
C PHE A 179 16.19 7.59 16.15
N LEU A 180 15.29 6.72 15.70
CA LEU A 180 13.86 6.77 16.07
C LEU A 180 13.61 6.48 17.54
N LYS A 181 14.48 5.68 18.18
CA LYS A 181 14.42 5.37 19.60
C LYS A 181 14.92 6.52 20.46
N ASP A 182 16.05 7.12 20.08
CA ASP A 182 16.69 8.20 20.83
C ASP A 182 15.94 9.54 20.63
N TYR A 183 15.36 9.74 19.45
CA TYR A 183 14.65 10.97 19.06
C TYR A 183 13.23 10.71 18.54
N PRO A 184 12.33 10.13 19.37
CA PRO A 184 11.00 9.66 18.95
C PRO A 184 10.03 10.76 18.50
N HIS A 185 10.37 12.02 18.78
CA HIS A 185 9.54 13.18 18.43
C HIS A 185 10.23 14.18 17.50
N SER A 186 11.44 13.86 16.99
CA SER A 186 12.19 14.78 16.14
C SER A 186 11.45 15.18 14.87
N ILE A 187 11.84 16.32 14.32
CA ILE A 187 11.39 16.78 12.99
C ILE A 187 11.74 15.80 11.87
N TYR A 188 12.77 14.97 12.05
CA TYR A 188 13.21 13.98 11.07
C TYR A 188 12.51 12.63 11.22
N ARG A 189 11.67 12.45 12.25
CA ARG A 189 11.02 11.17 12.56
C ARG A 189 10.26 10.58 11.37
N GLU A 190 9.46 11.37 10.67
CA GLU A 190 8.68 10.85 9.53
C GLU A 190 9.58 10.38 8.38
N ALA A 191 10.62 11.17 8.07
CA ALA A 191 11.59 10.81 7.04
C ALA A 191 12.39 9.56 7.44
N ALA A 192 12.86 9.49 8.70
CA ALA A 192 13.56 8.34 9.27
C ALA A 192 12.70 7.08 9.27
N GLN A 193 11.44 7.18 9.71
CA GLN A 193 10.49 6.06 9.74
C GLN A 193 10.19 5.55 8.34
N LYS A 194 10.00 6.45 7.38
CA LYS A 194 9.79 6.07 5.98
C LYS A 194 11.00 5.30 5.46
N ARG A 195 12.21 5.83 5.65
CA ARG A 195 13.44 5.20 5.15
C ARG A 195 13.72 3.86 5.85
N TYR A 196 13.51 3.78 7.16
CA TYR A 196 13.54 2.53 7.92
C TYR A 196 12.60 1.46 7.33
N ASN A 197 11.36 1.85 6.99
CA ASN A 197 10.38 0.94 6.41
C ASN A 197 10.80 0.46 5.02
N GLU A 198 11.36 1.34 4.18
CA GLU A 198 11.90 0.99 2.86
C GLU A 198 13.05 -0.04 2.98
N LEU A 199 14.01 0.21 3.88
CA LEU A 199 15.15 -0.70 4.09
C LEU A 199 14.71 -2.06 4.65
N LYS A 200 13.77 -2.05 5.61
CA LYS A 200 13.17 -3.28 6.15
C LYS A 200 12.47 -4.08 5.05
N GLU A 201 11.74 -3.40 4.16
CA GLU A 201 11.09 -4.04 3.03
C GLU A 201 12.09 -4.67 2.06
N ASP A 202 13.16 -3.96 1.71
CA ASP A 202 14.21 -4.48 0.82
C ASP A 202 14.93 -5.70 1.40
N GLU A 203 15.18 -5.71 2.72
CA GLU A 203 15.78 -6.84 3.43
C GLU A 203 14.86 -8.07 3.41
N LEU A 204 13.58 -7.91 3.75
CA LEU A 204 12.58 -8.98 3.72
C LEU A 204 12.45 -9.56 2.30
N TRP A 205 12.39 -8.70 1.29
CA TRP A 205 12.30 -9.11 -0.11
C TRP A 205 13.55 -9.84 -0.59
N ARG A 206 14.74 -9.31 -0.27
CA ARG A 206 16.02 -9.97 -0.61
C ARG A 206 16.11 -11.35 0.03
N THR A 207 15.72 -11.47 1.28
CA THR A 207 15.71 -12.75 2.01
C THR A 207 14.74 -13.73 1.35
N ALA A 208 13.53 -13.28 1.01
CA ALA A 208 12.56 -14.10 0.30
C ALA A 208 13.09 -14.59 -1.06
N LYS A 209 13.81 -13.75 -1.80
CA LYS A 209 14.43 -14.15 -3.08
C LYS A 209 15.62 -15.09 -2.94
N ILE A 210 16.43 -14.95 -1.88
CA ILE A 210 17.57 -15.85 -1.64
C ILE A 210 17.08 -17.24 -1.25
N MET A 211 16.08 -17.29 -0.38
CA MET A 211 15.51 -18.54 0.13
C MET A 211 14.54 -19.19 -0.86
N ASP A 212 13.94 -18.37 -1.73
CA ASP A 212 13.05 -18.70 -2.85
C ASP A 212 11.99 -19.76 -2.54
N ASN A 213 11.34 -19.61 -1.38
CA ASN A 213 10.34 -20.54 -0.91
C ASN A 213 9.05 -19.86 -0.43
N VAL A 214 7.95 -20.62 -0.42
CA VAL A 214 6.61 -20.11 -0.04
C VAL A 214 6.62 -19.47 1.35
N HIS A 215 7.35 -20.05 2.31
CA HIS A 215 7.45 -19.54 3.67
C HIS A 215 8.00 -18.11 3.72
N HIS A 216 9.14 -17.85 3.07
CA HIS A 216 9.77 -16.54 3.13
C HIS A 216 9.02 -15.49 2.31
N TYR A 217 8.40 -15.86 1.18
CA TYR A 217 7.49 -14.95 0.47
C TYR A 217 6.24 -14.61 1.29
N TYR A 218 5.70 -15.56 2.06
CA TYR A 218 4.61 -15.26 3.01
C TYR A 218 5.07 -14.35 4.15
N LEU A 219 6.25 -14.60 4.75
CA LEU A 219 6.82 -13.71 5.77
C LEU A 219 6.97 -12.28 5.24
N TYR A 220 7.46 -12.13 4.01
CA TYR A 220 7.51 -10.83 3.33
C TYR A 220 6.11 -10.20 3.23
N LEU A 221 5.10 -10.94 2.77
CA LEU A 221 3.73 -10.41 2.62
C LEU A 221 3.11 -9.97 3.95
N ARG A 222 3.43 -10.67 5.04
CA ARG A 222 2.91 -10.40 6.38
C ARG A 222 3.64 -9.23 7.05
N ASP A 223 4.96 -9.18 6.96
CA ASP A 223 5.81 -8.30 7.77
C ASP A 223 6.29 -7.04 7.01
N SER A 224 6.06 -6.97 5.70
CA SER A 224 6.42 -5.81 4.87
C SER A 224 5.54 -4.59 5.17
N PRO A 225 6.14 -3.44 5.55
CA PRO A 225 5.39 -2.25 5.93
C PRO A 225 4.72 -1.53 4.75
N LEU A 226 5.30 -1.57 3.54
CA LEU A 226 4.76 -0.83 2.38
C LEU A 226 4.21 -1.75 1.27
N GLN A 227 4.50 -3.06 1.30
CA GLN A 227 3.97 -4.05 0.35
C GLN A 227 4.26 -3.76 -1.14
N LEU A 228 5.35 -3.06 -1.47
CA LEU A 228 5.74 -2.66 -2.83
C LEU A 228 5.94 -3.84 -3.79
N LYS A 229 6.32 -5.02 -3.28
CA LYS A 229 6.56 -6.28 -4.04
C LYS A 229 5.50 -7.35 -3.79
N ARG A 230 4.33 -6.98 -3.24
CA ARG A 230 3.24 -7.94 -2.94
C ARG A 230 2.84 -8.80 -4.14
N VAL A 231 2.75 -8.19 -5.31
CA VAL A 231 2.36 -8.87 -6.57
C VAL A 231 3.39 -9.92 -6.96
N ASP A 232 4.67 -9.54 -6.90
CA ASP A 232 5.79 -10.39 -7.29
C ASP A 232 5.89 -11.57 -6.32
N ALA A 233 5.72 -11.34 -5.02
CA ALA A 233 5.65 -12.39 -4.00
C ALA A 233 4.50 -13.38 -4.25
N ILE A 234 3.28 -12.89 -4.52
CA ILE A 234 2.12 -13.76 -4.79
C ILE A 234 2.33 -14.56 -6.08
N ASN A 235 2.85 -13.93 -7.13
CA ASN A 235 3.17 -14.63 -8.38
C ASN A 235 4.18 -15.74 -8.13
N ARG A 236 5.25 -15.44 -7.36
CA ARG A 236 6.29 -16.42 -7.09
C ARG A 236 5.78 -17.58 -6.23
N ILE A 237 4.97 -17.31 -5.20
CA ILE A 237 4.27 -18.36 -4.45
C ILE A 237 3.41 -19.21 -5.39
N THR A 238 2.66 -18.58 -6.29
CA THR A 238 1.79 -19.27 -7.25
C THR A 238 2.58 -20.17 -8.21
N GLU A 239 3.75 -19.72 -8.66
CA GLU A 239 4.67 -20.50 -9.48
C GLU A 239 5.22 -21.70 -8.71
N ILE A 240 5.72 -21.49 -7.49
CA ILE A 240 6.25 -22.57 -6.62
C ILE A 240 5.15 -23.58 -6.29
N GLU A 241 3.93 -23.14 -5.94
CA GLU A 241 2.80 -24.05 -5.68
C GLU A 241 2.38 -24.88 -6.91
N GLN A 242 2.71 -24.42 -8.13
CA GLN A 242 2.42 -25.09 -9.40
C GLN A 242 3.58 -25.90 -9.96
N ASP A 243 4.78 -25.82 -9.37
CA ASP A 243 5.92 -26.62 -9.77
C ASP A 243 5.72 -28.07 -9.29
N GLU A 244 5.52 -28.98 -10.24
CA GLU A 244 5.32 -30.40 -9.95
C GLU A 244 6.54 -31.01 -9.25
N GLN A 245 7.76 -30.58 -9.59
CA GLN A 245 8.98 -31.14 -9.02
C GLN A 245 9.12 -30.75 -7.56
N VAL A 246 8.86 -29.48 -7.21
CA VAL A 246 8.81 -29.03 -5.81
C VAL A 246 7.72 -29.78 -5.05
N GLY A 247 6.50 -29.83 -5.59
CA GLY A 247 5.39 -30.56 -4.96
C GLY A 247 5.70 -32.04 -4.77
N ARG A 248 6.42 -32.67 -5.72
CA ARG A 248 6.85 -34.06 -5.66
C ARG A 248 7.87 -34.26 -4.55
N ASP A 249 8.94 -33.48 -4.53
CA ASP A 249 10.02 -33.63 -3.55
C ASP A 249 9.50 -33.41 -2.12
N ASP A 250 8.66 -32.39 -1.92
CA ASP A 250 7.94 -32.15 -0.67
C ASP A 250 7.09 -33.36 -0.26
N SER A 251 6.28 -33.88 -1.18
CA SER A 251 5.37 -35.00 -0.89
C SER A 251 6.12 -36.30 -0.55
N LEU A 252 7.27 -36.54 -1.18
CA LEU A 252 8.06 -37.77 -0.96
C LEU A 252 8.94 -37.71 0.28
N GLN A 253 9.34 -36.50 0.72
CA GLN A 253 10.10 -36.28 1.95
C GLN A 253 9.21 -36.23 3.20
N SER A 254 7.90 -36.06 3.05
CA SER A 254 6.97 -35.98 4.17
C SER A 254 6.20 -37.28 4.39
N ASP A 255 6.03 -37.66 5.66
CA ASP A 255 5.11 -38.73 6.10
C ASP A 255 3.68 -38.21 6.37
N SER A 256 3.39 -36.97 5.98
CA SER A 256 2.08 -36.34 6.13
C SER A 256 1.10 -36.79 5.03
N LEU A 257 0.09 -37.57 5.40
CA LEU A 257 -1.01 -37.96 4.51
C LEU A 257 -1.69 -36.75 3.80
N PRO A 258 -2.01 -35.64 4.50
CA PRO A 258 -2.52 -34.43 3.84
C PRO A 258 -1.69 -33.97 2.64
N MET A 259 -0.37 -34.08 2.71
CA MET A 259 0.50 -33.66 1.63
C MET A 259 0.51 -34.60 0.44
N LEU A 260 0.47 -35.90 0.70
CA LEU A 260 0.39 -36.88 -0.37
C LEU A 260 -0.94 -36.74 -1.12
N PHE A 261 -2.03 -36.50 -0.40
CA PHE A 261 -3.34 -36.26 -1.03
C PHE A 261 -3.39 -34.98 -1.84
N ASP A 262 -2.84 -33.88 -1.33
CA ASP A 262 -2.88 -32.62 -2.04
C ASP A 262 -1.96 -32.61 -3.28
N TYR A 263 -0.80 -33.29 -3.26
CA TYR A 263 -0.04 -33.54 -4.50
C TYR A 263 -0.91 -34.21 -5.56
N LYS A 264 -1.67 -35.25 -5.18
CA LYS A 264 -2.59 -35.97 -6.09
C LYS A 264 -3.73 -35.08 -6.59
N VAL A 265 -4.22 -34.15 -5.77
CA VAL A 265 -5.28 -33.19 -6.17
C VAL A 265 -4.73 -32.14 -7.13
N ARG A 266 -3.55 -31.57 -6.85
CA ARG A 266 -2.91 -30.55 -7.68
C ARG A 266 -2.39 -31.10 -9.00
N PHE A 267 -1.77 -32.28 -8.95
CA PHE A 267 -1.13 -32.95 -10.08
C PHE A 267 -1.76 -34.32 -10.32
N PRO A 268 -3.04 -34.38 -10.76
CA PRO A 268 -3.74 -35.66 -10.93
C PRO A 268 -3.08 -36.59 -11.96
N ASN A 269 -2.32 -36.01 -12.90
CA ASN A 269 -1.53 -36.72 -13.91
C ASN A 269 -0.02 -36.59 -13.67
N GLY A 270 0.41 -36.22 -12.47
CA GLY A 270 1.81 -36.02 -12.13
C GLY A 270 2.60 -37.32 -12.21
N SER A 271 3.87 -37.20 -12.59
CA SER A 271 4.84 -38.30 -12.71
C SER A 271 4.98 -39.12 -11.42
N ALA A 272 4.86 -38.48 -10.25
CA ALA A 272 5.00 -39.15 -8.96
C ALA A 272 3.70 -39.70 -8.38
N VAL A 273 2.54 -39.59 -9.07
CA VAL A 273 1.25 -40.04 -8.53
C VAL A 273 1.27 -41.52 -8.15
N SER A 274 1.98 -42.37 -8.91
CA SER A 274 2.14 -43.79 -8.58
C SER A 274 2.89 -43.99 -7.25
N ASP A 275 3.99 -43.27 -7.06
CA ASP A 275 4.83 -43.37 -5.85
C ASP A 275 4.13 -42.77 -4.63
N VAL A 276 3.43 -41.65 -4.82
CA VAL A 276 2.59 -41.02 -3.81
C VAL A 276 1.46 -41.96 -3.36
N ASN A 277 0.76 -42.64 -4.29
CA ASN A 277 -0.26 -43.63 -3.92
C ASN A 277 0.33 -44.82 -3.15
N LYS A 278 1.53 -45.30 -3.51
CA LYS A 278 2.22 -46.35 -2.75
C LYS A 278 2.55 -45.87 -1.32
N ARG A 279 3.01 -44.63 -1.17
CA ARG A 279 3.33 -44.04 0.14
C ARG A 279 2.07 -43.85 0.99
N ILE A 280 0.98 -43.35 0.41
CA ILE A 280 -0.33 -43.25 1.08
C ILE A 280 -0.75 -44.61 1.61
N LYS A 281 -0.75 -45.64 0.76
CA LYS A 281 -1.14 -47.00 1.15
C LYS A 281 -0.26 -47.53 2.29
N LYS A 282 1.05 -47.31 2.21
CA LYS A 282 1.98 -47.69 3.27
C LYS A 282 1.66 -46.98 4.59
N LEU A 283 1.44 -45.66 4.57
CA LEU A 283 1.11 -44.89 5.78
C LEU A 283 -0.28 -45.24 6.33
N GLU A 284 -1.24 -45.58 5.48
CA GLU A 284 -2.55 -46.11 5.91
C GLU A 284 -2.39 -47.44 6.63
N GLU A 285 -1.58 -48.36 6.09
CA GLU A 285 -1.24 -49.65 6.71
C GLU A 285 -0.47 -49.46 8.03
N ASP A 286 0.49 -48.53 8.08
CA ASP A 286 1.30 -48.23 9.28
C ASP A 286 0.47 -47.54 10.38
N ARG A 287 -0.41 -46.59 10.05
CA ARG A 287 -1.29 -45.89 11.01
C ARG A 287 -2.43 -46.75 11.53
N LEU A 288 -2.90 -47.73 10.76
CA LEU A 288 -3.82 -48.76 11.27
C LEU A 288 -3.18 -49.55 12.43
N ASN A 289 -1.86 -49.52 12.58
CA ASN A 289 -1.13 -50.20 13.66
C ASN A 289 -0.68 -49.28 14.81
N HIS A 290 -0.61 -47.95 14.62
CA HIS A 290 -0.24 -46.98 15.65
C HIS A 290 -1.15 -45.75 15.60
N LEU A 291 -2.01 -45.65 16.61
CA LEU A 291 -3.11 -44.69 16.71
C LEU A 291 -2.80 -43.53 17.67
N ASP A 292 -1.53 -43.11 17.78
CA ASP A 292 -1.16 -42.02 18.69
C ASP A 292 -0.39 -40.89 17.98
N GLU A 293 -0.94 -39.69 18.19
CA GLU A 293 -0.43 -38.32 17.97
C GLU A 293 -0.34 -37.73 16.54
N PRO A 294 -0.74 -36.44 16.39
CA PRO A 294 -0.62 -35.71 15.13
C PRO A 294 0.83 -35.27 14.88
N GLU A 295 1.43 -35.84 13.84
CA GLU A 295 2.78 -35.52 13.39
C GLU A 295 2.86 -34.12 12.72
N TYR A 296 3.87 -33.35 13.12
CA TYR A 296 4.10 -31.95 12.74
C TYR A 296 4.51 -31.82 11.25
N ILE A 297 3.82 -30.96 10.49
CA ILE A 297 4.05 -30.76 9.05
C ILE A 297 5.28 -29.86 8.83
N LYS A 298 6.21 -30.29 7.97
CA LYS A 298 7.55 -29.68 7.82
C LYS A 298 7.93 -29.20 6.41
N THR A 299 6.97 -28.99 5.51
CA THR A 299 7.26 -28.79 4.08
C THR A 299 6.64 -27.53 3.49
N GLU A 300 7.21 -27.13 2.36
CA GLU A 300 7.18 -25.77 1.85
C GLU A 300 5.87 -25.41 1.14
N ALA A 301 5.37 -26.29 0.30
CA ALA A 301 4.13 -26.08 -0.46
C ALA A 301 2.85 -26.07 0.41
N TYR A 302 2.95 -26.42 1.69
CA TYR A 302 1.82 -26.55 2.62
C TYR A 302 1.83 -25.52 3.72
N TYR A 303 2.81 -24.63 3.74
CA TYR A 303 2.98 -23.70 4.84
C TYR A 303 1.72 -22.87 5.12
N LEU A 304 1.05 -22.36 4.07
CA LEU A 304 -0.22 -21.62 4.23
C LEU A 304 -1.35 -22.50 4.75
N GLN A 305 -1.45 -23.74 4.28
CA GLN A 305 -2.52 -24.64 4.71
C GLN A 305 -2.30 -25.12 6.15
N TYR A 306 -1.05 -25.38 6.53
CA TYR A 306 -0.65 -25.65 7.90
C TYR A 306 -0.97 -24.47 8.82
N LEU A 307 -0.55 -23.26 8.45
CA LEU A 307 -0.88 -22.03 9.19
C LEU A 307 -2.39 -21.83 9.32
N ALA A 308 -3.17 -22.17 8.29
CA ALA A 308 -4.62 -22.12 8.36
C ALA A 308 -5.14 -23.13 9.41
N TYR A 309 -4.64 -24.36 9.44
CA TYR A 309 -5.02 -25.34 10.47
C TYR A 309 -4.60 -24.93 11.89
N GLU A 310 -3.45 -24.27 12.02
CA GLU A 310 -2.93 -23.80 13.30
C GLU A 310 -3.74 -22.61 13.84
N LYS A 311 -4.08 -21.64 12.98
CA LYS A 311 -4.65 -20.36 13.40
C LYS A 311 -6.17 -20.27 13.33
N LEU A 312 -6.82 -21.02 12.43
CA LEU A 312 -8.25 -20.91 12.19
C LEU A 312 -9.04 -21.90 13.05
N ASN A 313 -10.21 -21.47 13.50
CA ASN A 313 -11.15 -22.38 14.17
C ASN A 313 -11.85 -23.31 13.15
N LYS A 314 -12.63 -24.28 13.65
CA LYS A 314 -13.30 -25.29 12.80
C LYS A 314 -14.25 -24.69 11.76
N ASP A 315 -14.97 -23.63 12.10
CA ASP A 315 -15.94 -22.99 11.22
C ASP A 315 -15.25 -22.15 10.14
N GLU A 316 -14.15 -21.48 10.50
CA GLU A 316 -13.29 -20.75 9.58
C GLU A 316 -12.58 -21.67 8.60
N LEU A 317 -12.07 -22.82 9.07
CA LEU A 317 -11.50 -23.86 8.21
C LEU A 317 -12.52 -24.41 7.20
N LEU A 318 -13.75 -24.64 7.66
CA LEU A 318 -14.84 -25.05 6.77
C LEU A 318 -15.12 -23.98 5.72
N SER A 319 -15.18 -22.71 6.13
CA SER A 319 -15.41 -21.58 5.23
C SER A 319 -14.29 -21.44 4.19
N LEU A 320 -13.03 -21.51 4.61
CA LEU A 320 -11.87 -21.53 3.73
C LEU A 320 -11.96 -22.69 2.72
N ARG A 321 -12.27 -23.90 3.20
CA ARG A 321 -12.41 -25.08 2.33
C ARG A 321 -13.52 -24.90 1.31
N LEU A 322 -14.66 -24.34 1.69
CA LEU A 322 -15.76 -24.04 0.76
C LEU A 322 -15.35 -23.02 -0.30
N MET A 323 -14.62 -21.96 0.08
CA MET A 323 -14.10 -20.97 -0.88
C MET A 323 -13.06 -21.57 -1.84
N LEU A 324 -12.12 -22.38 -1.34
CA LEU A 324 -11.14 -23.07 -2.16
C LEU A 324 -11.81 -24.02 -3.16
N ASN A 325 -12.81 -24.79 -2.71
CA ASN A 325 -13.59 -25.67 -3.58
C ASN A 325 -14.37 -24.87 -4.64
N TYR A 326 -14.98 -23.74 -4.27
CA TYR A 326 -15.68 -22.86 -5.20
C TYR A 326 -14.74 -22.32 -6.28
N ALA A 327 -13.56 -21.82 -5.90
CA ALA A 327 -12.56 -21.32 -6.83
C ALA A 327 -11.98 -22.44 -7.73
N ALA A 328 -11.76 -23.65 -7.20
CA ALA A 328 -11.35 -24.81 -8.00
C ALA A 328 -12.41 -25.21 -9.03
N ASN A 329 -13.69 -25.21 -8.63
CA ASN A 329 -14.81 -25.44 -9.55
C ASN A 329 -14.85 -24.37 -10.64
N LEU A 330 -14.60 -23.10 -10.29
CA LEU A 330 -14.56 -21.99 -11.22
C LEU A 330 -13.40 -22.11 -12.22
N LEU A 331 -12.22 -22.57 -11.79
CA LEU A 331 -11.11 -22.92 -12.69
C LEU A 331 -11.47 -24.05 -13.65
N SER A 332 -12.16 -25.11 -13.18
CA SER A 332 -12.63 -26.19 -14.05
C SER A 332 -13.65 -25.71 -15.09
N LYS A 333 -14.54 -24.80 -14.69
CA LYS A 333 -15.54 -24.15 -15.55
C LYS A 333 -14.86 -23.26 -16.59
N SER A 334 -13.88 -22.47 -16.18
CA SER A 334 -13.03 -21.67 -17.06
C SER A 334 -12.40 -22.52 -18.17
N ARG A 335 -11.79 -23.67 -17.83
CA ARG A 335 -11.20 -24.59 -18.81
C ARG A 335 -12.23 -25.13 -19.81
N ARG A 336 -13.42 -25.50 -19.33
CA ARG A 336 -14.53 -25.97 -20.20
C ARG A 336 -15.01 -24.88 -21.14
N VAL A 337 -15.21 -23.66 -20.64
CA VAL A 337 -15.62 -22.51 -21.46
C VAL A 337 -14.55 -22.16 -22.49
N SER A 338 -13.28 -22.12 -22.08
CA SER A 338 -12.14 -21.89 -23.00
C SER A 338 -12.11 -22.94 -24.13
N GLY A 339 -12.31 -24.22 -23.81
CA GLY A 339 -12.43 -25.28 -24.80
C GLY A 339 -13.60 -25.08 -25.78
N ALA A 340 -14.77 -24.67 -25.27
CA ALA A 340 -15.94 -24.38 -26.11
C ALA A 340 -15.74 -23.14 -27.01
N VAL A 341 -15.07 -22.11 -26.51
CA VAL A 341 -14.72 -20.91 -27.28
C VAL A 341 -13.71 -21.26 -28.37
N SER A 342 -12.68 -22.04 -28.08
CA SER A 342 -11.70 -22.52 -29.06
C SER A 342 -12.35 -23.39 -30.15
N SER A 343 -13.25 -24.30 -29.77
CA SER A 343 -14.05 -25.09 -30.73
C SER A 343 -14.92 -24.18 -31.62
N SER A 344 -15.49 -23.13 -31.06
CA SER A 344 -16.28 -22.13 -31.81
C SER A 344 -15.39 -21.34 -32.79
N GLN A 345 -14.17 -20.97 -32.40
CA GLN A 345 -13.21 -20.31 -33.31
C GLN A 345 -12.92 -21.18 -34.54
N MET A 346 -12.60 -22.46 -34.33
CA MET A 346 -12.35 -23.39 -35.43
C MET A 346 -13.57 -23.55 -36.33
N THR A 347 -14.77 -23.62 -35.73
CA THR A 347 -16.02 -23.68 -36.49
C THR A 347 -16.22 -22.43 -37.34
N MET A 348 -15.91 -21.23 -36.82
CA MET A 348 -15.96 -19.99 -37.61
C MET A 348 -14.97 -19.98 -38.77
N VAL A 349 -13.75 -20.49 -38.56
CA VAL A 349 -12.77 -20.59 -39.65
C VAL A 349 -13.30 -21.49 -40.78
N VAL A 350 -13.87 -22.64 -40.43
CA VAL A 350 -14.48 -23.57 -41.40
C VAL A 350 -15.66 -22.92 -42.13
N ILE A 351 -16.58 -22.26 -41.41
CA ILE A 351 -17.72 -21.55 -42.01
C ILE A 351 -17.25 -20.43 -42.95
N GLY A 352 -16.25 -19.66 -42.54
CA GLY A 352 -15.67 -18.59 -43.35
C GLY A 352 -15.02 -19.13 -44.62
N PHE A 353 -14.27 -20.23 -44.51
CA PHE A 353 -13.67 -20.91 -45.66
C PHE A 353 -14.72 -21.45 -46.64
N LEU A 354 -15.79 -22.05 -46.13
CA LEU A 354 -16.92 -22.51 -46.95
C LEU A 354 -17.64 -21.34 -47.64
N GLY A 355 -17.82 -20.21 -46.94
CA GLY A 355 -18.41 -19.00 -47.52
C GLY A 355 -17.58 -18.41 -48.66
N ILE A 356 -16.26 -18.32 -48.48
CA ILE A 356 -15.31 -17.87 -49.51
C ILE A 356 -15.32 -18.83 -50.70
N SER A 357 -15.23 -20.14 -50.44
CA SER A 357 -15.22 -21.17 -51.49
C SER A 357 -16.49 -21.16 -52.32
N THR A 358 -17.66 -21.03 -51.66
CA THR A 358 -18.95 -20.93 -52.34
C THR A 358 -19.01 -19.67 -53.20
N SER A 359 -18.58 -18.52 -52.68
CA SER A 359 -18.55 -17.26 -53.42
C SER A 359 -17.66 -17.37 -54.66
N ALA A 360 -16.44 -17.89 -54.51
CA ALA A 360 -15.48 -18.09 -55.60
C ALA A 360 -16.04 -19.03 -56.68
N TYR A 361 -16.69 -20.14 -56.27
CA TYR A 361 -17.31 -21.08 -57.20
C TYR A 361 -18.44 -20.43 -58.00
N THR A 362 -19.28 -19.60 -57.37
CA THR A 362 -20.39 -18.92 -58.05
C THR A 362 -19.98 -17.73 -58.91
N LEU A 363 -18.82 -17.12 -58.64
CA LEU A 363 -18.33 -15.95 -59.36
C LEU A 363 -17.96 -16.25 -60.81
N GLY A 364 -17.38 -17.42 -61.08
CA GLY A 364 -16.99 -17.85 -62.43
C GLY A 364 -18.16 -17.88 -63.44
N PRO A 365 -19.26 -18.61 -63.13
CA PRO A 365 -20.48 -18.57 -63.93
C PRO A 365 -21.05 -17.16 -64.10
N LEU A 366 -21.04 -16.35 -63.05
CA LEU A 366 -21.58 -14.99 -63.05
C LEU A 366 -20.82 -14.07 -64.03
N ILE A 367 -19.49 -14.18 -64.05
CA ILE A 367 -18.63 -13.50 -65.03
C ILE A 367 -18.96 -13.96 -66.45
N ARG A 368 -19.14 -15.27 -66.68
CA ARG A 368 -19.53 -15.78 -68.02
C ARG A 368 -20.86 -15.23 -68.48
N TYR A 369 -21.89 -15.25 -67.63
CA TYR A 369 -23.20 -14.69 -67.97
C TYR A 369 -23.16 -13.19 -68.28
N ALA A 370 -22.31 -12.43 -67.56
CA ALA A 370 -22.12 -11.01 -67.83
C ALA A 370 -21.47 -10.75 -69.20
N VAL A 371 -20.54 -11.61 -69.62
CA VAL A 371 -19.89 -11.55 -70.93
C VAL A 371 -20.85 -11.92 -72.07
N ASP A 372 -21.66 -12.95 -71.86
CA ASP A 372 -22.56 -13.50 -72.89
C ASP A 372 -23.87 -12.68 -73.06
N GLY A 373 -24.13 -11.70 -72.17
CA GLY A 373 -25.30 -10.81 -72.27
C GLY A 373 -26.66 -11.48 -72.02
N VAL A 374 -26.67 -12.71 -71.49
CA VAL A 374 -27.91 -13.50 -71.29
C VAL A 374 -28.59 -13.11 -69.98
N LEU A 375 -29.63 -12.28 -70.07
CA LEU A 375 -30.54 -11.96 -68.96
C LEU A 375 -31.49 -13.14 -68.70
N SER A 376 -31.02 -14.13 -67.93
CA SER A 376 -31.86 -15.22 -67.39
C SER A 376 -31.96 -15.13 -65.87
N PHE A 377 -32.85 -15.91 -65.24
CA PHE A 377 -33.01 -15.94 -63.77
C PHE A 377 -31.78 -16.53 -63.04
N GLN A 378 -30.98 -17.35 -63.73
CA GLN A 378 -29.82 -18.02 -63.12
C GLN A 378 -28.71 -17.10 -62.60
N PRO A 379 -28.25 -16.06 -63.32
CA PRO A 379 -27.26 -15.12 -62.80
C PRO A 379 -27.70 -14.40 -61.52
N PHE A 380 -29.01 -14.17 -61.32
CA PHE A 380 -29.52 -13.61 -60.06
C PHE A 380 -29.29 -14.59 -58.89
N VAL A 381 -29.56 -15.88 -59.08
CA VAL A 381 -29.31 -16.91 -58.06
C VAL A 381 -27.82 -16.98 -57.71
N TYR A 382 -26.94 -16.99 -58.71
CA TYR A 382 -25.49 -16.99 -58.47
C TYR A 382 -25.03 -15.73 -57.73
N PHE A 383 -25.60 -14.56 -58.07
CA PHE A 383 -25.31 -13.31 -57.37
C PHE A 383 -25.72 -13.37 -55.90
N VAL A 384 -26.95 -13.81 -55.62
CA VAL A 384 -27.45 -13.96 -54.25
C VAL A 384 -26.59 -14.94 -53.46
N CYS A 385 -26.21 -16.08 -54.04
CA CYS A 385 -25.32 -17.05 -53.39
C CYS A 385 -23.92 -16.47 -53.12
N CYS A 386 -23.36 -15.71 -54.05
CA CYS A 386 -22.06 -15.07 -53.88
C CYS A 386 -22.08 -14.01 -52.76
N VAL A 387 -23.11 -13.17 -52.73
CA VAL A 387 -23.28 -12.15 -51.67
C VAL A 387 -23.53 -12.82 -50.32
N ALA A 388 -24.35 -13.88 -50.28
CA ALA A 388 -24.60 -14.64 -49.06
C ALA A 388 -23.32 -15.32 -48.53
N GLY A 389 -22.51 -15.92 -49.41
CA GLY A 389 -21.23 -16.52 -49.07
C GLY A 389 -20.23 -15.51 -48.50
N PHE A 390 -20.12 -14.32 -49.12
CA PHE A 390 -19.26 -13.24 -48.64
C PHE A 390 -19.74 -12.69 -47.29
N PHE A 391 -21.06 -12.48 -47.13
CA PHE A 391 -21.64 -12.04 -45.87
C PHE A 391 -21.39 -13.06 -44.74
N LEU A 392 -21.57 -14.35 -45.04
CA LEU A 392 -21.29 -15.44 -44.09
C LEU A 392 -19.80 -15.46 -43.70
N ALA A 393 -18.89 -15.28 -44.66
CA ALA A 393 -17.46 -15.19 -44.39
C ALA A 393 -17.08 -13.97 -43.54
N ALA A 394 -17.63 -12.79 -43.85
CA ALA A 394 -17.42 -11.58 -43.05
C ALA A 394 -17.95 -11.74 -41.62
N ARG A 395 -19.13 -12.36 -41.45
CA ARG A 395 -19.71 -12.67 -40.13
C ARG A 395 -18.88 -13.69 -39.37
N ALA A 396 -18.42 -14.74 -40.03
CA ALA A 396 -17.54 -15.74 -39.43
C ALA A 396 -16.21 -15.12 -38.97
N TYR A 397 -15.64 -14.20 -39.75
CA TYR A 397 -14.43 -13.47 -39.35
C TYR A 397 -14.64 -12.59 -38.11
N ILE A 398 -15.76 -11.86 -38.04
CA ILE A 398 -16.13 -11.08 -36.85
C ILE A 398 -16.31 -12.01 -35.64
N GLY A 399 -17.04 -13.11 -35.82
CA GLY A 399 -17.26 -14.12 -34.78
C GLY A 399 -15.94 -14.72 -34.27
N TYR A 400 -15.02 -15.04 -35.18
CA TYR A 400 -13.67 -15.50 -34.85
C TYR A 400 -12.91 -14.48 -34.00
N ARG A 401 -12.92 -13.19 -34.38
CA ARG A 401 -12.25 -12.13 -33.59
C ARG A 401 -12.83 -11.97 -32.20
N ILE A 402 -14.16 -12.07 -32.06
CA ILE A 402 -14.82 -12.00 -30.75
C ILE A 402 -14.41 -13.20 -29.90
N ALA A 403 -14.49 -14.41 -30.47
CA ALA A 403 -14.10 -15.63 -29.78
C ALA A 403 -12.60 -15.65 -29.40
N ALA A 404 -11.73 -15.03 -30.20
CA ALA A 404 -10.31 -14.84 -29.86
C ALA A 404 -10.13 -13.99 -28.59
N LYS A 405 -10.85 -12.86 -28.51
CA LYS A 405 -10.85 -12.01 -27.30
C LYS A 405 -11.44 -12.72 -26.08
N ASP A 406 -12.49 -13.51 -26.27
CA ASP A 406 -13.08 -14.31 -25.19
C ASP A 406 -12.11 -15.38 -24.67
N ALA A 407 -11.30 -15.99 -25.55
CA ALA A 407 -10.26 -16.94 -25.16
C ALA A 407 -9.15 -16.26 -24.35
N GLU A 408 -8.67 -15.09 -24.80
CA GLU A 408 -7.71 -14.26 -24.06
C GLU A 408 -8.25 -13.88 -22.67
N PHE A 409 -9.53 -13.48 -22.59
CA PHE A 409 -10.22 -13.22 -21.31
C PHE A 409 -10.23 -14.45 -20.39
N CYS A 410 -10.51 -15.65 -20.93
CA CYS A 410 -10.51 -16.89 -20.15
C CYS A 410 -9.11 -17.20 -19.59
N GLU A 411 -8.06 -16.98 -20.36
CA GLU A 411 -6.68 -17.19 -19.92
C GLU A 411 -6.28 -16.20 -18.80
N LEU A 412 -6.56 -14.90 -19.00
CA LEU A 412 -6.29 -13.87 -18.00
C LEU A 412 -7.04 -14.12 -16.69
N THR A 413 -8.32 -14.49 -16.78
CA THR A 413 -9.13 -14.81 -15.60
C THR A 413 -8.69 -16.11 -14.92
N ALA A 414 -8.25 -17.13 -15.66
CA ALA A 414 -7.69 -18.33 -15.05
C ALA A 414 -6.43 -18.02 -14.21
N ASN A 415 -5.56 -17.14 -14.71
CA ASN A 415 -4.39 -16.68 -13.95
C ASN A 415 -4.78 -15.83 -12.74
N ALA A 416 -5.79 -14.96 -12.87
CA ALA A 416 -6.33 -14.20 -11.74
C ALA A 416 -6.91 -15.10 -10.65
N LEU A 417 -7.69 -16.14 -11.03
CA LEU A 417 -8.27 -17.11 -10.11
C LEU A 417 -7.19 -17.87 -9.31
N LYS A 418 -6.09 -18.25 -9.95
CA LYS A 418 -4.95 -18.89 -9.28
C LYS A 418 -4.32 -17.98 -8.22
N ARG A 419 -4.17 -16.68 -8.50
CA ARG A 419 -3.67 -15.70 -7.53
C ARG A 419 -4.67 -15.48 -6.39
N SER A 420 -5.95 -15.28 -6.70
CA SER A 420 -7.00 -15.11 -5.69
C SER A 420 -7.08 -16.29 -4.73
N LEU A 421 -6.82 -17.53 -5.17
CA LEU A 421 -6.73 -18.69 -4.29
C LEU A 421 -5.65 -18.51 -3.21
N VAL A 422 -4.43 -18.10 -3.60
CA VAL A 422 -3.33 -17.82 -2.66
C VAL A 422 -3.71 -16.65 -1.74
N THR A 423 -4.25 -15.58 -2.31
CA THR A 423 -4.66 -14.38 -1.56
C THR A 423 -5.76 -14.69 -0.53
N ILE A 424 -6.74 -15.54 -0.87
CA ILE A 424 -7.79 -15.99 0.07
C ILE A 424 -7.19 -16.81 1.21
N LYS A 425 -6.24 -17.72 0.93
CA LYS A 425 -5.53 -18.46 2.00
C LYS A 425 -4.86 -17.49 2.96
N ILE A 426 -4.08 -16.55 2.45
CA ILE A 426 -3.33 -15.55 3.23
C ILE A 426 -4.28 -14.70 4.09
N HIS A 427 -5.29 -14.08 3.49
CA HIS A 427 -6.23 -13.24 4.24
C HIS A 427 -7.07 -14.02 5.24
N SER A 428 -7.36 -15.30 4.98
CA SER A 428 -8.00 -16.15 5.99
C SER A 428 -7.09 -16.31 7.21
N ILE A 429 -5.83 -16.70 7.01
CA ILE A 429 -4.83 -16.90 8.08
C ILE A 429 -4.63 -15.64 8.90
N ASP A 430 -4.58 -14.48 8.25
CA ASP A 430 -4.36 -13.18 8.88
C ASP A 430 -5.65 -12.55 9.44
N HIS A 431 -6.80 -13.22 9.30
CA HIS A 431 -8.12 -12.76 9.74
C HIS A 431 -8.54 -11.41 9.11
N ASP A 432 -8.09 -11.12 7.89
CA ASP A 432 -8.47 -9.92 7.13
C ASP A 432 -9.75 -10.17 6.33
N TYR A 433 -10.88 -10.17 7.05
CA TYR A 433 -12.20 -10.44 6.47
C TYR A 433 -12.60 -9.42 5.40
N ARG A 434 -12.05 -8.20 5.42
CA ARG A 434 -12.37 -7.15 4.45
C ARG A 434 -11.79 -7.51 3.08
N GLU A 435 -10.51 -7.86 3.03
CA GLU A 435 -9.86 -8.27 1.79
C GLU A 435 -10.41 -9.62 1.29
N LEU A 436 -10.70 -10.55 2.20
CA LEU A 436 -11.35 -11.83 1.88
C LEU A 436 -12.73 -11.64 1.23
N PHE A 437 -13.53 -10.69 1.71
CA PHE A 437 -14.80 -10.32 1.08
C PHE A 437 -14.62 -9.72 -0.31
N GLN A 438 -13.60 -8.86 -0.49
CA GLN A 438 -13.29 -8.25 -1.78
C GLN A 438 -12.90 -9.31 -2.83
N GLU A 439 -12.03 -10.25 -2.46
CA GLU A 439 -11.61 -11.37 -3.31
C GLU A 439 -12.80 -12.28 -3.65
N THR A 440 -13.61 -12.65 -2.67
CA THR A 440 -14.81 -13.48 -2.89
C THR A 440 -15.80 -12.79 -3.83
N SER A 441 -15.99 -11.48 -3.68
CA SER A 441 -16.82 -10.67 -4.58
C SER A 441 -16.26 -10.58 -6.01
N ALA A 442 -14.93 -10.63 -6.17
CA ALA A 442 -14.29 -10.74 -7.48
C ALA A 442 -14.57 -12.11 -8.12
N LEU A 443 -14.43 -13.21 -7.36
CA LEU A 443 -14.75 -14.56 -7.83
C LEU A 443 -16.20 -14.68 -8.33
N ILE A 444 -17.17 -14.15 -7.60
CA ILE A 444 -18.59 -14.18 -7.99
C ILE A 444 -18.83 -13.40 -9.30
N ARG A 445 -18.11 -12.29 -9.52
CA ARG A 445 -18.19 -11.52 -10.78
C ARG A 445 -17.63 -12.30 -11.96
N ILE A 446 -16.53 -13.03 -11.75
CA ILE A 446 -15.93 -13.92 -12.74
C ILE A 446 -16.92 -15.04 -13.09
N ASP A 447 -17.55 -15.67 -12.09
CA ASP A 447 -18.50 -16.76 -12.29
C ASP A 447 -19.72 -16.35 -13.13
N LYS A 448 -20.34 -15.20 -12.82
CA LYS A 448 -21.41 -14.63 -13.62
C LYS A 448 -20.98 -14.32 -15.07
N SER A 449 -19.72 -13.95 -15.26
CA SER A 449 -19.17 -13.71 -16.59
C SER A 449 -18.99 -15.02 -17.37
N TYR A 450 -18.56 -16.08 -16.69
CA TYR A 450 -18.48 -17.42 -17.27
C TYR A 450 -19.85 -18.03 -17.58
N ASP A 451 -20.87 -17.83 -16.74
CA ASP A 451 -22.23 -18.26 -17.05
C ASP A 451 -22.71 -17.66 -18.37
N LYS A 452 -22.52 -16.35 -18.54
CA LYS A 452 -22.88 -15.65 -19.75
C LYS A 452 -22.12 -16.18 -20.98
N LEU A 453 -20.81 -16.43 -20.84
CA LEU A 453 -20.00 -16.99 -21.93
C LEU A 453 -20.39 -18.43 -22.27
N SER A 454 -20.74 -19.23 -21.27
CA SER A 454 -21.13 -20.63 -21.48
C SER A 454 -22.48 -20.79 -22.17
N ALA A 455 -23.36 -19.78 -22.04
CA ALA A 455 -24.65 -19.75 -22.72
C ALA A 455 -24.53 -19.33 -24.20
N ASP A 456 -23.40 -18.73 -24.61
CA ASP A 456 -23.21 -18.26 -25.98
C ASP A 456 -22.89 -19.44 -26.90
N SER A 457 -23.86 -19.80 -27.76
CA SER A 457 -23.67 -20.78 -28.83
C SER A 457 -22.91 -20.19 -30.04
N VAL A 458 -22.43 -21.05 -30.95
CA VAL A 458 -21.83 -20.64 -32.24
C VAL A 458 -22.74 -19.65 -33.00
N LEU A 459 -24.06 -19.87 -32.99
CA LEU A 459 -25.03 -18.96 -33.61
C LEU A 459 -25.01 -17.56 -32.97
N THR A 460 -24.77 -17.49 -31.67
CA THR A 460 -24.65 -16.23 -30.93
C THR A 460 -23.44 -15.44 -31.38
N TYR A 461 -22.32 -16.10 -31.67
CA TYR A 461 -21.13 -15.46 -32.23
C TYR A 461 -21.31 -14.98 -33.69
N LEU A 462 -22.06 -15.72 -34.51
CA LEU A 462 -22.34 -15.32 -35.90
C LEU A 462 -23.32 -14.15 -35.99
N PHE A 463 -24.38 -14.19 -35.19
CA PHE A 463 -25.55 -13.32 -35.41
C PHE A 463 -25.91 -12.44 -34.22
N GLY A 464 -25.67 -12.89 -32.98
CA GLY A 464 -26.18 -12.26 -31.77
C GLY A 464 -25.24 -11.23 -31.12
N ARG A 465 -23.93 -11.42 -31.21
CA ARG A 465 -22.96 -10.53 -30.53
C ARG A 465 -22.57 -9.34 -31.40
N SER A 466 -22.97 -8.16 -30.95
CA SER A 466 -22.37 -6.89 -31.36
C SER A 466 -21.01 -6.72 -30.70
N ALA A 467 -20.04 -6.11 -31.41
CA ALA A 467 -18.71 -5.81 -30.88
C ALA A 467 -18.73 -5.03 -29.55
N LYS A 468 -19.83 -4.32 -29.24
CA LYS A 468 -20.02 -3.64 -27.94
C LYS A 468 -20.10 -4.60 -26.75
N GLY A 469 -20.41 -5.88 -26.97
CA GLY A 469 -20.45 -6.91 -25.92
C GLY A 469 -19.07 -7.20 -25.31
N SER A 470 -17.99 -7.15 -26.10
CA SER A 470 -16.63 -7.43 -25.61
C SER A 470 -16.08 -6.29 -24.74
N VAL A 471 -16.56 -5.06 -24.94
CA VAL A 471 -16.12 -3.87 -24.17
C VAL A 471 -16.43 -4.02 -22.68
N LYS A 472 -17.51 -4.74 -22.32
CA LYS A 472 -17.83 -5.01 -20.92
C LYS A 472 -16.87 -5.99 -20.26
N GLN A 473 -16.16 -6.82 -21.00
CA GLN A 473 -15.19 -7.78 -20.45
C GLN A 473 -13.86 -7.11 -20.11
N GLU A 474 -13.42 -6.13 -20.91
CA GLU A 474 -12.30 -5.27 -20.55
C GLU A 474 -12.57 -4.50 -19.25
N GLU A 475 -13.82 -4.05 -19.03
CA GLU A 475 -14.19 -3.47 -17.73
C GLU A 475 -14.12 -4.47 -16.59
N VAL A 476 -14.53 -5.73 -16.80
CA VAL A 476 -14.38 -6.78 -15.78
C VAL A 476 -12.90 -7.00 -15.51
N ILE A 477 -12.03 -7.09 -16.52
CA ILE A 477 -10.58 -7.21 -16.34
C ILE A 477 -10.01 -6.03 -15.54
N LYS A 478 -10.42 -4.80 -15.85
CA LYS A 478 -10.01 -3.59 -15.10
C LYS A 478 -10.51 -3.57 -13.65
N LYS A 479 -11.63 -4.25 -13.37
CA LYS A 479 -12.29 -4.33 -12.06
C LYS A 479 -12.00 -5.62 -11.30
N LEU A 480 -11.30 -6.58 -11.91
CA LEU A 480 -10.62 -7.62 -11.17
C LEU A 480 -9.69 -6.92 -10.17
N PRO A 481 -9.40 -7.53 -9.02
CA PRO A 481 -8.26 -7.12 -8.21
C PRO A 481 -7.02 -7.33 -9.07
N LEU A 482 -6.77 -6.37 -9.98
CA LEU A 482 -5.44 -6.06 -10.44
C LEU A 482 -4.66 -5.77 -9.17
N PRO A 483 -3.38 -6.17 -9.14
CA PRO A 483 -2.54 -5.91 -7.99
C PRO A 483 -2.79 -4.50 -7.51
N LEU A 484 -3.26 -4.37 -6.26
CA LEU A 484 -3.47 -3.10 -5.60
C LEU A 484 -2.28 -2.23 -5.95
N LYS A 485 -2.52 -1.07 -6.57
CA LYS A 485 -1.45 -0.11 -6.85
C LYS A 485 -0.71 0.10 -5.54
N GLY A 486 0.52 -0.41 -5.47
CA GLY A 486 1.48 -0.07 -4.44
C GLY A 486 1.77 1.42 -4.49
#